data_AF-A0A6B1C282-F1
#
_entry.id   AF-A0A6B1C282-F1
#
_cell.length_a   1.000
_cell.length_b   1.000
_cell.length_c   1.000
_cell.angle_alpha   90.00
_cell.angle_beta   90.00
_cell.angle_gamma   90.00
#
_symmetry.space_group_name_H-M   'P 1'
#
loop_
_entity.id
_entity.type
_entity.pdbx_description
1 polymer ?
#
loop_
_entity_poly.entity_id
_entity_poly.type
_entity_poly.pdbx_seq_one_letter_code
_entity_poly.pdbx_strand_id
1 'polypeptide(L)' 'MSKTFQNRAEAFAWLSQNDPRAPKAGDLAPDFELSDINGENPVRLSHLCKDKPVALIFGSFT' A
#
# COMPACT_ATOMS: atom_id res chain seq x y z
N MET A 1 -10.13 -15.94 -5.85
CA MET A 1 -10.48 -14.73 -6.62
C MET A 1 -9.18 -14.12 -7.12
N SER A 2 -9.06 -13.86 -8.43
CA SER A 2 -7.91 -13.10 -8.96
C SER A 2 -7.90 -11.73 -8.29
N LYS A 3 -6.80 -11.40 -7.59
CA LYS A 3 -6.63 -10.11 -6.89
C LYS A 3 -6.16 -8.99 -7.83
N THR A 4 -6.14 -9.26 -9.14
CA THR A 4 -5.58 -8.36 -10.15
C THR A 4 -6.71 -7.76 -10.96
N PHE A 5 -6.77 -6.43 -11.02
CA PHE A 5 -7.69 -5.71 -11.90
C PHE A 5 -7.40 -6.07 -13.36
N GLN A 6 -8.44 -6.40 -14.13
CA GLN A 6 -8.27 -6.79 -15.54
C GLN A 6 -8.28 -5.57 -16.46
N ASN A 7 -8.83 -4.45 -16.01
CA ASN A 7 -8.86 -3.20 -16.76
C ASN A 7 -8.94 -1.96 -15.84
N ARG A 8 -8.78 -0.79 -16.46
CA ARG A 8 -8.83 0.52 -15.78
C ARG A 8 -10.20 0.84 -15.19
N ALA A 9 -11.30 0.45 -15.84
CA ALA A 9 -12.65 0.77 -15.37
C ALA A 9 -12.97 0.04 -14.06
N GLU A 10 -12.59 -1.23 -13.95
CA GLU A 10 -12.68 -2.02 -12.72
C GLU A 10 -11.85 -1.41 -11.59
N ALA A 11 -10.59 -1.04 -11.89
CA ALA A 11 -9.71 -0.39 -10.91
C ALA A 11 -10.30 0.94 -10.41
N PHE A 12 -10.88 1.73 -11.31
CA PHE A 12 -11.49 3.02 -10.95
C PHE A 12 -12.78 2.84 -10.13
N ALA A 13 -13.62 1.87 -10.47
CA ALA A 13 -14.82 1.56 -9.70
C ALA A 13 -14.47 1.10 -8.28
N TRP A 14 -13.44 0.25 -8.13
CA TRP A 14 -12.94 -0.16 -6.82
C TRP A 14 -12.38 1.04 -6.04
N LEU A 15 -11.58 1.90 -6.68
CA LEU A 15 -11.04 3.10 -6.04
C LEU A 15 -12.17 3.99 -5.54
N SER A 16 -13.17 4.31 -6.36
CA SER A 16 -14.28 5.17 -5.96
C SER A 16 -15.06 4.64 -4.75
N GLN A 17 -15.14 3.32 -4.57
CA GLN A 17 -15.81 2.70 -3.43
C GLN A 17 -14.96 2.70 -2.16
N ASN A 18 -13.63 2.67 -2.28
CA ASN A 18 -12.71 2.49 -1.15
C ASN A 18 -11.97 3.78 -0.75
N ASP A 19 -11.84 4.76 -1.64
CA ASP A 19 -11.19 6.05 -1.39
C ASP A 19 -11.73 6.78 -0.15
N PRO A 20 -13.04 6.75 0.17
CA PRO A 20 -13.54 7.37 1.41
C PRO A 20 -12.96 6.77 2.70
N ARG A 21 -12.42 5.55 2.64
CA ARG A 21 -11.77 4.84 3.77
C ARG A 21 -10.25 4.93 3.73
N ALA A 22 -9.67 5.55 2.70
CA ALA A 22 -8.23 5.71 2.61
C ALA A 22 -7.73 6.69 3.69
N PRO A 23 -6.52 6.45 4.26
CA PRO A 23 -5.88 7.42 5.15
C PRO A 23 -5.70 8.77 4.45
N LYS A 24 -5.96 9.85 5.17
CA LYS A 24 -5.80 11.24 4.69
C LYS A 24 -4.55 11.87 5.28
N ALA A 25 -4.14 13.02 4.72
CA ALA A 25 -3.04 13.78 5.27
C ALA A 25 -3.34 14.19 6.73
N GLY A 26 -2.40 13.89 7.63
CA GLY A 26 -2.55 14.09 9.08
C GLY A 26 -3.03 12.86 9.84
N ASP A 27 -3.58 11.85 9.15
CA ASP A 27 -3.91 10.57 9.79
C ASP A 27 -2.62 9.78 10.10
N LEU A 28 -2.68 8.93 11.13
CA LEU A 28 -1.62 7.98 11.40
C LEU A 28 -1.54 6.98 10.24
N ALA A 29 -0.33 6.78 9.70
CA ALA A 29 -0.11 5.80 8.64
C ALA A 29 -0.51 4.39 9.14
N PRO A 30 -1.24 3.61 8.34
CA PRO A 30 -1.64 2.26 8.74
C PRO A 30 -0.40 1.38 8.90
N ASP A 31 -0.35 0.61 9.99
CA ASP A 31 0.76 -0.32 10.20
C ASP A 31 0.53 -1.58 9.37
N PHE A 32 1.53 -1.96 8.58
CA PHE A 32 1.50 -3.15 7.75
C PHE A 32 2.91 -3.74 7.63
N GLU A 33 2.97 -4.96 7.12
CA GLU A 33 4.19 -5.73 6.94
C GLU A 33 4.40 -6.04 5.46
N LEU A 34 5.59 -5.75 4.94
CA LEU A 34 6.02 -6.10 3.59
C LEU A 34 7.32 -6.89 3.65
N SER A 35 7.42 -7.95 2.86
CA SER A 35 8.69 -8.63 2.63
C SER A 35 9.62 -7.78 1.76
N ASP A 36 10.91 -8.08 1.84
CA ASP A 36 11.90 -7.56 0.90
C ASP A 36 11.64 -8.05 -0.54
N ILE A 37 12.49 -7.60 -1.47
CA ILE A 37 12.36 -7.92 -2.90
C ILE A 37 12.45 -9.42 -3.22
N ASN A 38 13.03 -10.23 -2.33
CA ASN A 38 13.13 -11.69 -2.48
C ASN A 38 11.91 -12.40 -1.88
N GLY A 39 10.98 -11.66 -1.27
CA GLY A 39 9.88 -12.23 -0.50
C GLY A 39 10.30 -12.69 0.90
N GLU A 40 11.53 -12.40 1.30
CA GLU A 40 12.10 -12.77 2.59
C GLU A 40 12.04 -11.57 3.56
N ASN A 41 12.42 -11.78 4.81
CA ASN A 41 12.62 -10.73 5.82
C ASN A 41 11.47 -9.69 5.91
N PRO A 42 10.34 -10.05 6.54
CA PRO A 42 9.23 -9.13 6.71
C PRO A 42 9.66 -7.87 7.50
N VAL A 43 9.33 -6.70 6.96
CA VAL A 43 9.57 -5.39 7.57
C VAL A 43 8.23 -4.73 7.87
N ARG A 44 8.08 -4.25 9.11
CA ARG A 44 6.89 -3.53 9.56
C ARG A 44 7.07 -2.03 9.43
N LEU A 45 6.07 -1.33 8.89
CA LEU A 45 6.15 0.11 8.65
C LEU A 45 6.43 0.92 9.95
N SER A 46 5.78 0.56 11.06
CA SER A 46 5.98 1.24 12.34
C SER A 46 7.41 1.14 12.88
N HIS A 47 8.25 0.21 12.39
CA HIS A 47 9.66 0.18 12.73
C HIS A 47 10.49 1.22 11.96
N LEU A 48 10.05 1.60 10.75
CA LEU A 48 10.74 2.56 9.88
C LEU A 48 10.38 4.01 10.22
N CYS A 49 9.13 4.26 10.61
CA CYS A 49 8.62 5.61 10.88
C CYS A 49 9.15 6.26 12.18
N LYS A 50 9.97 5.56 12.98
CA LYS A 50 10.44 6.07 14.29
C LYS A 50 11.49 7.17 14.16
N ASP A 51 12.42 7.01 13.22
CA ASP A 51 13.64 7.82 13.21
C ASP A 51 13.69 8.79 12.02
N LYS A 52 13.02 8.47 10.90
CA LYS A 52 13.08 9.24 9.66
C LYS A 52 11.75 9.20 8.89
N PRO A 53 11.44 10.23 8.09
CA PRO A 53 10.33 10.17 7.14
C PRO A 53 10.51 9.01 6.16
N VAL A 54 9.41 8.33 5.86
CA VAL A 54 9.37 7.19 4.93
C VAL A 54 8.49 7.54 3.74
N ALA A 55 8.97 7.26 2.53
CA ALA A 55 8.18 7.35 1.30
C ALA A 55 7.75 5.96 0.85
N LEU A 56 6.45 5.78 0.61
CA LEU A 56 5.88 4.55 0.05
C LEU A 56 5.62 4.74 -1.44
N ILE A 57 6.23 3.90 -2.27
CA ILE A 57 6.06 3.91 -3.72
C ILE A 57 5.55 2.52 -4.11
N PHE A 58 4.30 2.45 -4.54
CA PHE A 58 3.69 1.21 -5.01
C PHE A 58 3.76 1.14 -6.53
N GLY A 59 4.22 0.01 -7.05
CA GLY A 59 4.28 -0.25 -8.48
C GLY A 59 4.59 -1.70 -8.73
N SER A 60 4.34 -2.13 -9.96
CA SER A 60 4.77 -3.42 -10.48
C SER A 60 5.38 -3.17 -11.85
N PHE A 61 6.45 -3.89 -12.14
CA PHE A 61 6.93 -4.04 -13.50
C PHE A 61 6.41 -5.38 -14.02
N THR A 62 5.63 -5.33 -15.09
CA THR A 62 5.04 -6.50 -15.75
C THR A 62 5.48 -6.52 -17.20
#